data_AF-A0A946VXL9-F1
#
_entry.id   AF-A0A946VXL9-F1
#
_cell.length_a   1.000
_cell.length_b   1.000
_cell.length_c   1.000
_cell.angle_alpha   90.00
_cell.angle_beta   90.00
_cell.angle_gamma   90.00
#
_symmetry.space_group_name_H-M   'P 1'
#
loop_
_entity.id
_entity.type
_entity.pdbx_description
1 polymer ?
#
loop_
_entity_poly.entity_id
_entity_poly.type
_entity_poly.pdbx_seq_one_letter_code
_entity_poly.pdbx_strand_id
1 'polypeptide(L)' 'LKPGGAMYFSEHGLAPEPSVQRWQKRLAPAWRKIGGGCNPDRNIPLLLEQGGFKLPSLEQSYIPGPKFASYHYWGKAKAG' A
#
# COMPACT_ATOMS: atom_id res chain seq x y z
N LEU A 1 18.14 4.90 0.39
CA LEU A 1 18.40 5.45 1.75
C LEU A 1 19.90 5.45 2.00
N LYS A 2 20.40 6.29 2.93
CA LYS A 2 21.77 6.13 3.44
C LYS A 2 21.91 4.72 4.04
N PRO A 3 23.10 4.09 3.98
CA PRO A 3 23.35 2.81 4.65
C PRO A 3 22.89 2.84 6.11
N GLY A 4 22.21 1.78 6.56
CA GLY A 4 21.62 1.68 7.91
C GLY A 4 20.32 2.46 8.13
N GLY A 5 19.87 3.26 7.16
CA GLY A 5 18.61 4.00 7.24
C GLY A 5 17.38 3.09 7.21
N ALA A 6 16.30 3.56 7.83
CA ALA A 6 14.99 2.94 7.75
C ALA A 6 13.94 3.92 7.23
N MET A 7 13.00 3.41 6.43
CA MET A 7 11.84 4.14 5.95
C MET A 7 10.62 3.68 6.74
N TYR A 8 9.92 4.63 7.36
CA TYR A 8 8.60 4.39 7.92
C TYR A 8 7.57 4.81 6.88
N PHE A 9 6.55 3.99 6.68
CA PHE A 9 5.53 4.22 5.66
C PHE A 9 4.13 4.02 6.23
N SER A 10 3.17 4.72 5.62
CA SER A 10 1.73 4.54 5.83
C SER A 10 1.07 4.76 4.48
N GLU A 11 0.63 3.69 3.85
CA GLU A 11 0.22 3.66 2.45
C GLU A 11 -1.14 2.98 2.32
N HIS A 12 -1.97 3.52 1.44
CA HIS A 12 -3.15 2.84 0.96
C HIS A 12 -2.75 1.80 -0.10
N GLY A 13 -3.33 0.60 -0.07
CA GLY A 13 -3.12 -0.37 -1.13
C GLY A 13 -4.15 -1.50 -1.21
N LEU A 14 -3.72 -2.58 -1.86
CA LEU A 14 -4.55 -3.69 -2.31
C LEU A 14 -5.11 -4.51 -1.13
N ALA A 15 -6.43 -4.60 -1.03
CA ALA A 15 -7.09 -5.43 -0.02
C ALA A 15 -6.86 -6.94 -0.27
N PRO A 16 -6.93 -7.80 0.77
CA PRO A 16 -6.77 -9.24 0.60
C PRO A 16 -7.96 -9.90 -0.11
N GLU A 17 -9.15 -9.31 -0.04
CA GLU A 17 -10.37 -9.90 -0.60
C GLU A 17 -10.46 -9.71 -2.14
N PRO A 18 -10.57 -10.78 -2.94
CA PRO A 18 -10.65 -10.68 -4.40
C PRO A 18 -11.83 -9.82 -4.90
N SER A 19 -12.93 -9.78 -4.16
CA SER A 19 -14.08 -8.93 -4.47
C SER A 19 -13.76 -7.45 -4.35
N VAL A 20 -13.02 -7.05 -3.31
CA VAL A 20 -12.58 -5.66 -3.10
C VAL A 20 -11.51 -5.29 -4.12
N GLN A 21 -10.55 -6.19 -4.41
CA GLN A 21 -9.53 -5.96 -5.43
C GLN A 21 -10.11 -5.66 -6.82
N ARG A 22 -11.20 -6.34 -7.21
CA ARG A 22 -11.90 -6.05 -8.48
C ARG A 22 -12.41 -4.61 -8.52
N TRP A 23 -12.98 -4.13 -7.41
CA TRP A 23 -13.41 -2.73 -7.29
C TRP A 23 -12.23 -1.76 -7.26
N GLN A 24 -11.16 -2.07 -6.52
CA GLN A 24 -9.93 -1.26 -6.50
C GLN A 24 -9.38 -1.07 -7.91
N LYS A 25 -9.21 -2.15 -8.68
CA LYS A 25 -8.73 -2.11 -10.07
C LYS A 25 -9.67 -1.32 -10.99
N ARG A 26 -10.99 -1.47 -10.83
CA ARG A 26 -11.98 -0.77 -11.64
C ARG A 26 -11.99 0.74 -11.37
N LEU A 27 -11.79 1.14 -10.12
CA LEU A 27 -11.87 2.55 -9.68
C LEU A 27 -10.50 3.26 -9.70
N ALA A 28 -9.39 2.53 -9.68
CA ALA A 28 -8.03 3.08 -9.63
C ALA A 28 -7.74 4.17 -10.68
N PRO A 29 -8.16 4.06 -11.96
CA PRO A 29 -7.89 5.10 -12.96
C PRO A 29 -8.53 6.46 -12.63
N ALA A 30 -9.75 6.44 -12.09
CA ALA A 30 -10.45 7.63 -11.64
C ALA A 30 -9.85 8.12 -10.32
N TRP A 31 -9.62 7.20 -9.38
CA TRP A 31 -9.07 7.48 -8.06
C TRP A 31 -7.71 8.17 -8.14
N ARG A 32 -6.82 7.73 -9.04
CA ARG A 32 -5.50 8.35 -9.24
C ARG A 32 -5.59 9.84 -9.60
N LYS A 33 -6.65 10.26 -10.31
CA LYS A 33 -6.85 11.67 -10.71
C LYS A 33 -7.37 12.54 -9.58
N ILE A 34 -8.26 12.00 -8.74
CA ILE A 34 -8.95 12.78 -7.69
C ILE A 34 -8.35 12.59 -6.29
N GLY A 35 -7.68 11.47 -6.04
CA GLY A 35 -7.09 11.08 -4.76
C GLY A 35 -5.62 11.49 -4.63
N GLY A 36 -5.23 12.64 -5.19
CA GLY A 36 -3.86 13.16 -5.07
C GLY A 36 -2.78 12.25 -5.64
N GLY A 37 -3.09 11.42 -6.65
CA GLY A 37 -2.14 10.46 -7.22
C GLY A 37 -2.09 9.10 -6.52
N CYS A 38 -2.91 8.87 -5.50
CA CYS A 38 -2.99 7.59 -4.77
C CYS A 38 -3.42 6.42 -5.68
N ASN A 39 -2.89 5.22 -5.43
CA ASN A 39 -3.19 4.00 -6.19
C ASN A 39 -3.71 2.91 -5.25
N PRO A 40 -5.03 2.70 -5.17
CA PRO A 40 -5.65 1.78 -4.19
C PRO A 40 -5.41 0.30 -4.51
N ASP A 41 -4.92 -0.01 -5.70
CA ASP A 41 -4.77 -1.37 -6.22
C ASP A 41 -3.33 -1.89 -6.19
N ARG A 42 -2.43 -1.22 -5.46
CA ARG A 42 -1.02 -1.60 -5.33
C ARG A 42 -0.78 -2.54 -4.16
N ASN A 43 -0.06 -3.63 -4.42
CA ASN A 43 0.48 -4.47 -3.36
C ASN A 43 1.76 -3.83 -2.80
N ILE A 44 1.63 -3.07 -1.70
CA ILE A 44 2.73 -2.29 -1.11
C ILE A 44 3.89 -3.19 -0.65
N PRO A 45 3.68 -4.30 0.08
CA PRO A 45 4.77 -5.20 0.47
C PRO A 45 5.58 -5.71 -0.71
N LEU A 46 4.92 -6.19 -1.76
CA LEU A 46 5.59 -6.71 -2.96
C LEU A 46 6.44 -5.63 -3.65
N LEU A 47 5.93 -4.41 -3.75
CA LEU A 47 6.67 -3.30 -4.36
C LEU A 47 7.92 -2.92 -3.55
N LEU A 48 7.83 -2.95 -2.21
CA LEU A 48 8.97 -2.68 -1.34
C LEU A 48 10.01 -3.81 -1.45
N GLU A 49 9.59 -5.06 -1.44
CA GLU A 49 10.47 -6.22 -1.62
C GLU A 49 11.20 -6.18 -2.97
N GLN A 50 10.48 -5.89 -4.06
CA GLN A 50 11.06 -5.70 -5.39
C GLN A 50 12.04 -4.52 -5.44
N GLY A 51 11.82 -3.49 -4.62
CA GLY A 51 12.74 -2.37 -4.42
C GLY A 51 13.97 -2.70 -3.57
N GLY A 52 14.16 -3.96 -3.17
CA GLY A 52 15.28 -4.40 -2.35
C GLY A 52 15.12 -4.04 -0.87
N PHE A 53 13.89 -3.81 -0.40
CA PHE A 53 13.63 -3.58 1.02
C PHE A 53 13.26 -4.87 1.74
N LYS A 54 13.72 -4.98 2.99
CA LYS A 54 13.21 -5.93 3.97
C LYS A 54 12.19 -5.22 4.85
N LEU A 55 11.13 -5.93 5.25
CA LEU A 55 10.02 -5.40 6.04
C LEU A 55 10.05 -5.97 7.47
N PRO A 56 10.92 -5.47 8.37
CA PRO A 56 10.98 -5.94 9.76
C PRO A 56 9.68 -5.74 10.55
N SER A 57 8.81 -4.82 10.12
CA SER A 57 7.46 -4.70 10.65
C SER A 57 6.51 -4.27 9.54
N LEU A 58 5.36 -4.94 9.47
CA LEU A 58 4.29 -4.65 8.55
C LEU A 58 2.97 -4.93 9.26
N GLU A 59 2.14 -3.91 9.34
CA GLU A 59 0.76 -3.99 9.78
C GLU A 59 -0.14 -3.57 8.63
N GLN A 60 -1.34 -4.14 8.60
CA GLN A 60 -2.32 -3.86 7.57
C GLN A 60 -3.72 -4.01 8.12
N SER A 61 -4.58 -3.04 7.85
CA SER A 61 -5.99 -3.13 8.26
C SER A 61 -6.86 -2.18 7.45
N TYR A 62 -8.17 -2.33 7.63
CA TYR A 62 -9.12 -1.33 7.18
C TYR A 62 -9.22 -0.19 8.18
N ILE A 63 -9.12 1.04 7.66
CA ILE A 63 -9.54 2.23 8.39
C ILE A 63 -11.02 2.53 8.10
N PRO A 64 -11.70 3.40 8.89
CA PRO A 64 -13.07 3.81 8.59
C PRO A 64 -13.20 4.38 7.18
N GLY A 65 -14.18 3.88 6.43
CA GLY A 65 -14.46 4.34 5.05
C GLY A 65 -14.85 3.20 4.11
N PRO A 66 -15.05 3.52 2.81
CA PRO A 66 -15.39 2.52 1.81
C PRO A 66 -14.25 1.50 1.64
N LYS A 67 -14.56 0.20 1.66
CA LYS A 67 -13.54 -0.87 1.60
C LYS A 67 -12.55 -0.74 0.44
N PHE A 68 -13.01 -0.33 -0.74
CA PHE A 68 -12.14 -0.16 -1.91
C PHE A 68 -11.13 1.00 -1.76
N ALA A 69 -11.31 1.87 -0.77
CA ALA A 69 -10.52 3.06 -0.56
C ALA A 69 -9.85 3.13 0.83
N SER A 70 -10.07 2.13 1.69
CA SER A 70 -9.71 2.22 3.12
C SER A 70 -8.76 1.13 3.61
N TYR A 71 -8.24 0.27 2.73
CA TYR A 71 -7.24 -0.72 3.13
C TYR A 71 -5.83 -0.10 3.19
N HIS A 72 -5.21 -0.10 4.36
CA HIS A 72 -3.95 0.57 4.59
C HIS A 72 -2.89 -0.37 5.13
N TYR A 73 -1.64 -0.06 4.81
CA TYR A 73 -0.43 -0.69 5.30
C TYR A 73 0.40 0.35 6.04
N TRP A 74 0.99 -0.01 7.17
CA TRP A 74 2.00 0.81 7.82
C TRP A 74 3.09 -0.07 8.40
N GLY A 75 4.29 0.49 8.49
CA GLY A 75 5.42 -0.29 8.97
C GLY A 75 6.76 0.36 8.72
N LYS A 76 7.78 -0.48 8.81
CA LYS A 76 9.18 -0.10 8.68
C LYS A 76 9.83 -0.94 7.59
N ALA A 77 10.47 -0.28 6.65
CA ALA A 77 11.27 -0.89 5.58
C ALA A 77 12.76 -0.54 5.77
N LYS A 78 13.65 -1.52 5.56
CA LYS A 78 15.11 -1.34 5.59
C LYS A 78 15.71 -1.76 4.25
N ALA A 79 16.65 -0.97 3.72
CA ALA A 79 17.40 -1.39 2.54
C ALA A 79 18.12 -2.71 2.85
N GLY A 80 18.01 -3.66 1.92
CA GLY A 80 18.42 -5.06 2.07
C GLY A 80 19.92 -5.26 2.20
#